data_AF-A0A7S2HAN4-F1
#
_entry.id   AF-A0A7S2HAN4-F1
#
_cell.length_a   1.000
_cell.length_b   1.000
_cell.length_c   1.000
_cell.angle_alpha   90.00
_cell.angle_beta   90.00
_cell.angle_gamma   90.00
#
_symmetry.space_group_name_H-M   'P 1'
#
loop_
_entity.id
_entity.type
_entity.pdbx_description
1 polymer ?
#
loop_
_entity_poly.entity_id
_entity_poly.type
_entity_poly.pdbx_seq_one_letter_code
_entity_poly.pdbx_strand_id
1 'polypeptide(L)'
;QTEEEEVVAATDGIKQILETGTIPNASSPPPPTTASPETAPEEEEKVEETTNPRAHFATHHSGHLHEFAPRIVVVGVGGAGGNAVNNMIARNLQGVDFLALNTDAQHLSTTLTDNRL
;
A
#
# COMPACT_ATOMS: atom_id res chain seq x y z
N GLN A 1 14.32 16.36 38.48
CA GLN A 1 12.93 16.44 38.99
C GLN A 1 12.07 17.09 37.91
N THR A 2 11.92 16.39 36.78
CA THR A 2 11.22 16.89 35.57
C THR A 2 10.63 15.75 34.74
N GLU A 3 10.99 14.49 34.98
CA GLU A 3 10.47 13.35 34.22
C GLU A 3 9.25 12.68 34.86
N GLU A 4 8.99 12.88 36.15
CA GLU A 4 7.81 12.27 36.82
C GLU A 4 6.51 13.04 36.57
N GLU A 5 6.57 14.34 36.26
CA GLU A 5 5.37 15.17 36.01
C GLU A 5 4.76 14.91 34.62
N GLU A 6 5.59 14.55 33.64
CA GLU A 6 5.16 14.25 32.26
C GLU A 6 4.39 12.92 32.18
N VAL A 7 4.80 11.93 32.97
CA VAL A 7 4.11 10.61 33.02
C VAL A 7 2.74 10.75 33.68
N VAL A 8 2.59 11.60 34.70
CA VAL A 8 1.30 11.83 35.36
C VAL A 8 0.33 12.53 34.41
N ALA A 9 0.77 13.53 33.64
CA ALA A 9 -0.06 14.20 32.64
C ALA A 9 -0.52 13.27 31.50
N ALA A 10 0.35 12.36 31.05
CA ALA A 10 0.00 11.39 30.00
C ALA A 10 -1.01 10.35 30.49
N THR A 11 -0.95 9.95 31.77
CA THR A 11 -1.86 8.93 32.32
C THR A 11 -3.24 9.53 32.65
N ASP A 12 -3.31 10.80 33.05
CA ASP A 12 -4.57 11.50 33.30
C ASP A 12 -5.38 11.75 32.03
N GLY A 13 -4.72 12.02 30.89
CA GLY A 13 -5.40 12.16 29.59
C GLY A 13 -6.08 10.86 29.13
N ILE A 14 -5.48 9.70 29.43
CA ILE A 14 -6.05 8.39 29.08
C ILE A 14 -7.28 8.07 29.96
N LYS A 15 -7.31 8.52 31.22
CA LYS A 15 -8.48 8.36 32.10
C LYS A 15 -9.67 9.20 31.66
N GLN A 16 -9.45 10.41 31.15
CA GLN A 16 -10.52 11.30 30.71
C GLN A 16 -11.26 10.81 29.44
N ILE A 17 -10.56 10.07 28.56
CA ILE A 17 -11.11 9.47 27.34
C ILE A 17 -12.03 8.27 27.65
N LEU A 18 -11.71 7.49 28.70
CA LEU A 18 -12.49 6.32 29.10
C LEU A 18 -13.81 6.67 29.80
N GLU A 19 -13.94 7.87 30.37
CA GLU A 19 -15.13 8.28 31.14
C GLU A 19 -16.18 9.08 30.33
N THR A 20 -15.80 9.68 29.19
CA THR A 20 -16.69 10.64 28.47
C THR A 20 -17.08 10.21 27.05
N GLY A 21 -16.50 9.13 26.51
CA GLY A 21 -16.95 8.49 25.28
C GLY A 21 -16.98 9.36 24.02
N THR A 22 -16.30 10.51 24.01
CA THR A 22 -16.32 11.46 22.87
C THR A 22 -14.90 11.69 22.35
N ILE A 23 -14.63 11.21 21.14
CA ILE A 23 -13.41 11.51 20.36
C ILE A 23 -13.51 12.92 19.75
N PRO A 24 -12.50 13.81 19.90
CA PRO A 24 -12.51 15.12 19.26
C PRO A 24 -12.39 14.98 17.73
N ASN A 25 -13.39 15.54 17.04
CA ASN A 25 -13.50 15.64 15.59
C ASN A 25 -12.72 16.87 15.05
N ALA A 26 -11.88 16.66 14.03
CA ALA A 26 -11.79 17.44 12.79
C ALA A 26 -10.36 17.71 12.30
N SER A 27 -10.04 17.20 11.11
CA SER A 27 -9.65 18.05 9.96
C SER A 27 -9.57 17.17 8.70
N SER A 28 -10.66 17.12 7.94
CA SER A 28 -10.64 16.58 6.56
C SER A 28 -10.11 17.66 5.61
N PRO A 29 -9.25 17.33 4.63
CA PRO A 29 -8.86 18.29 3.60
C PRO A 29 -10.04 18.63 2.67
N PRO A 30 -10.12 19.86 2.13
CA PRO A 30 -11.21 20.26 1.25
C PRO A 30 -11.15 19.54 -0.10
N PRO A 31 -12.30 19.35 -0.79
CA PRO A 31 -12.35 18.70 -2.09
C PRO A 31 -11.72 19.57 -3.20
N PRO A 32 -11.14 18.97 -4.26
CA PRO A 32 -10.60 19.74 -5.37
C PRO A 32 -11.74 20.41 -6.16
N THR A 33 -11.65 21.74 -6.29
CA THR A 33 -12.53 22.58 -7.11
C THR A 33 -12.47 22.13 -8.58
N THR A 34 -13.63 21.77 -9.12
CA THR A 34 -13.87 21.62 -10.56
C THR A 34 -13.77 22.97 -11.25
N ALA A 35 -12.80 23.14 -12.15
CA ALA A 35 -12.80 24.19 -13.16
C ALA A 35 -12.86 23.54 -14.55
N SER A 36 -13.87 23.92 -15.32
CA SER A 36 -14.19 23.51 -16.69
C SER A 36 -13.11 23.97 -17.71
N PRO A 37 -13.14 23.48 -18.97
CA PRO A 37 -11.98 23.48 -19.87
C PRO A 37 -11.83 24.82 -20.62
N GLU A 38 -10.59 25.27 -20.80
CA GLU A 38 -10.24 26.40 -21.67
C GLU A 38 -9.29 25.91 -22.78
N THR A 39 -9.52 26.42 -24.00
CA THR A 39 -9.14 25.82 -25.28
C THR A 39 -8.04 26.66 -25.97
N ALA A 40 -7.19 25.97 -26.76
CA ALA A 40 -6.41 26.45 -27.92
C ALA A 40 -4.94 26.91 -27.68
N PRO A 41 -4.09 27.02 -28.73
CA PRO A 41 -3.16 25.95 -29.14
C PRO A 41 -1.69 26.40 -29.29
N GLU A 42 -0.80 25.41 -29.55
CA GLU A 42 0.53 25.48 -30.21
C GLU A 42 1.63 26.37 -29.61
N GLU A 43 2.74 25.74 -29.18
CA GLU A 43 4.08 26.00 -29.76
C GLU A 43 4.93 24.70 -29.70
N GLU A 44 5.46 24.29 -30.84
CA GLU A 44 6.34 23.12 -31.00
C GLU A 44 7.75 23.45 -30.49
N GLU A 45 8.23 22.77 -29.44
CA GLU A 45 9.67 22.71 -29.15
C GLU A 45 10.20 21.33 -29.54
N LYS A 46 10.87 21.30 -30.70
CA LYS A 46 11.69 20.19 -31.17
C LYS A 46 12.89 20.03 -30.23
N VAL A 47 12.86 19.02 -29.36
CA VAL A 47 14.03 18.60 -28.57
C VAL A 47 14.43 17.18 -28.95
N GLU A 48 15.73 17.07 -29.22
CA GLU A 48 16.44 15.95 -29.82
C GLU A 48 16.32 14.62 -29.06
N GLU A 49 16.50 13.56 -29.85
CA GLU A 49 16.56 12.14 -29.54
C GLU A 49 17.47 11.82 -28.34
N THR A 50 16.89 11.81 -27.13
CA THR A 50 17.45 11.07 -25.99
C THR A 50 16.84 9.67 -26.02
N THR A 51 17.70 8.69 -26.21
CA THR A 51 17.39 7.26 -26.22
C THR A 51 16.81 6.85 -24.87
N ASN A 52 15.49 7.01 -24.73
CA ASN A 52 14.76 6.56 -23.54
C ASN A 52 14.66 5.02 -23.59
N PRO A 53 15.37 4.29 -22.71
CA PRO A 53 15.32 2.83 -22.72
C PRO A 53 13.93 2.27 -22.33
N ARG A 54 13.00 3.10 -21.83
CA ARG A 54 11.61 2.67 -21.53
C ARG A 54 10.72 2.55 -22.77
N ALA A 55 11.06 3.15 -23.91
CA ALA A 55 10.19 3.11 -25.09
C ALA A 55 10.26 1.78 -25.86
N HIS A 56 11.35 1.02 -25.69
CA HIS A 56 11.50 -0.30 -26.34
C HIS A 56 10.56 -1.38 -25.77
N PHE A 57 9.95 -1.16 -24.61
CA PHE A 57 9.03 -2.14 -24.01
C PHE A 57 7.59 -2.04 -24.52
N ALA A 58 7.20 -0.97 -25.24
CA ALA A 58 5.79 -0.65 -25.39
C ALA A 58 5.18 -0.88 -26.79
N THR A 59 5.96 -1.02 -27.89
CA THR A 59 5.35 -0.78 -29.22
C THR A 59 5.23 -1.97 -30.17
N HIS A 60 5.91 -3.12 -30.01
CA HIS A 60 5.66 -4.27 -30.90
C HIS A 60 5.90 -5.63 -30.25
N HIS A 61 4.88 -6.24 -29.61
CA HIS A 61 4.84 -7.71 -29.46
C HIS A 61 3.43 -8.23 -29.14
N SER A 62 2.54 -8.22 -30.15
CA SER A 62 1.29 -8.98 -30.07
C SER A 62 1.58 -10.48 -30.27
N GLY A 63 1.90 -11.16 -29.18
CA GLY A 63 1.98 -12.64 -29.12
C GLY A 63 3.37 -13.16 -28.81
N HIS A 64 3.50 -13.84 -27.66
CA HIS A 64 4.65 -14.69 -27.25
C HIS A 64 5.65 -14.17 -26.18
N LEU A 65 5.26 -13.30 -25.24
CA LEU A 65 6.06 -13.06 -24.01
C LEU A 65 5.53 -13.78 -22.77
N HIS A 66 4.29 -14.29 -22.79
CA HIS A 66 3.70 -14.96 -21.63
C HIS A 66 4.29 -16.37 -21.38
N GLU A 67 4.85 -17.01 -22.40
CA GLU A 67 5.33 -18.40 -22.31
C GLU A 67 6.65 -18.54 -21.52
N PHE A 68 7.39 -17.44 -21.33
CA PHE A 68 8.65 -17.42 -20.58
C PHE A 68 8.62 -16.48 -19.38
N ALA A 69 7.44 -16.00 -18.97
CA ALA A 69 7.33 -15.18 -17.78
C ALA A 69 7.67 -16.01 -16.53
N PRO A 70 8.60 -15.57 -15.67
CA PRO A 70 8.93 -16.28 -14.45
C PRO A 70 7.71 -16.26 -13.51
N ARG A 71 7.36 -17.43 -12.97
CA ARG A 71 6.35 -17.54 -11.92
C ARG A 71 6.97 -17.16 -10.59
N ILE A 72 6.49 -16.08 -9.99
CA ILE A 72 6.97 -15.59 -8.70
C ILE A 72 5.99 -16.04 -7.60
N VAL A 73 6.52 -16.65 -6.54
CA VAL A 73 5.75 -17.06 -5.37
C VAL A 73 6.33 -16.40 -4.13
N VAL A 74 5.47 -15.79 -3.32
CA VAL A 74 5.82 -15.17 -2.05
C VAL A 74 5.30 -16.05 -0.92
N VAL A 75 6.23 -16.54 -0.09
CA VAL A 75 5.91 -17.40 1.05
C VAL A 75 6.15 -16.64 2.36
N GLY A 76 5.08 -16.36 3.10
CA GLY A 76 5.15 -15.77 4.43
C GLY A 76 5.16 -16.87 5.49
N VAL A 77 6.20 -16.92 6.32
CA VAL A 77 6.31 -17.91 7.41
C VAL A 77 6.13 -17.23 8.77
N GLY A 78 5.33 -17.83 9.65
CA GLY A 78 5.04 -17.33 10.99
C GLY A 78 4.13 -16.09 11.00
N GLY A 79 3.89 -15.52 12.19
CA GLY A 79 2.98 -14.38 12.36
C GLY A 79 3.41 -13.13 11.59
N ALA A 80 4.70 -12.77 11.68
CA ALA A 80 5.23 -11.61 10.95
C ALA A 80 5.19 -11.81 9.43
N GLY A 81 5.49 -13.02 8.95
CA GLY A 81 5.42 -13.35 7.53
C GLY A 81 3.99 -13.29 6.99
N GLY A 82 3.01 -13.82 7.73
CA GLY A 82 1.59 -13.71 7.38
C GLY A 82 1.12 -12.25 7.34
N ASN A 83 1.56 -11.42 8.28
CA ASN A 83 1.25 -9.98 8.27
C ASN A 83 1.87 -9.26 7.05
N ALA A 84 3.10 -9.62 6.68
CA ALA A 84 3.74 -9.08 5.47
C ALA A 84 2.98 -9.49 4.20
N VAL A 85 2.56 -10.75 4.09
CA VAL A 85 1.72 -11.25 2.98
C VAL A 85 0.40 -10.47 2.91
N ASN A 86 -0.28 -10.29 4.04
CA ASN A 86 -1.52 -9.50 4.10
C ASN A 86 -1.31 -8.07 3.58
N ASN A 87 -0.22 -7.42 3.98
CA ASN A 87 0.12 -6.09 3.50
C ASN A 87 0.41 -6.06 1.99
N MET A 88 1.09 -7.07 1.45
CA MET A 88 1.35 -7.18 0.02
C MET A 88 0.05 -7.37 -0.79
N ILE A 89 -0.88 -8.19 -0.27
CA ILE A 89 -2.21 -8.38 -0.85
C ILE A 89 -3.03 -7.09 -0.78
N ALA A 90 -3.08 -6.43 0.38
CA ALA A 90 -3.82 -5.18 0.58
C ALA A 90 -3.31 -4.02 -0.29
N ARG A 91 -2.01 -4.03 -0.64
CA ARG A 91 -1.40 -3.09 -1.59
C ARG A 91 -1.54 -3.52 -3.04
N ASN A 92 -2.26 -4.60 -3.30
CA ASN A 92 -2.58 -5.10 -4.63
C ASN A 92 -1.34 -5.43 -5.48
N LEU A 93 -0.31 -6.02 -4.84
CA LEU A 93 0.90 -6.47 -5.54
C LEU A 93 0.55 -7.55 -6.57
N GLN A 94 0.88 -7.28 -7.83
CA GLN A 94 0.52 -8.12 -8.97
C GLN A 94 1.65 -9.04 -9.42
N GLY A 95 1.30 -10.09 -10.16
CA GLY A 95 2.26 -11.01 -10.79
C GLY A 95 2.94 -11.97 -9.81
N VAL A 96 2.37 -12.15 -8.62
CA VAL A 96 2.88 -13.06 -7.59
C VAL A 96 1.77 -13.95 -7.04
N ASP A 97 2.10 -15.20 -6.76
CA ASP A 97 1.25 -16.10 -5.97
C ASP A 97 1.63 -15.99 -4.50
N PHE A 98 0.65 -15.89 -3.60
CA PHE A 98 0.90 -15.85 -2.16
C PHE A 98 0.67 -17.22 -1.51
N LEU A 99 1.50 -17.55 -0.52
CA LEU A 99 1.37 -18.71 0.36
C LEU A 99 1.72 -18.30 1.80
N ALA A 100 0.89 -18.66 2.77
CA ALA A 100 1.15 -18.44 4.19
C ALA A 100 1.43 -19.77 4.91
N LEU A 101 2.48 -19.83 5.72
CA LEU A 101 2.84 -21.02 6.49
C LEU A 101 2.96 -20.65 7.97
N ASN A 102 2.24 -21.34 8.86
CA ASN A 102 2.38 -21.10 10.29
C ASN A 102 1.96 -22.31 11.11
N THR A 103 2.54 -22.48 12.30
CA THR A 103 2.06 -23.50 13.26
C THR A 103 0.83 -23.03 14.03
N ASP A 104 0.63 -21.72 14.14
CA ASP A 104 -0.53 -21.10 14.78
C ASP A 104 -1.72 -21.01 13.81
N ALA A 105 -2.70 -21.89 14.01
CA ALA A 105 -3.92 -21.97 13.22
C ALA A 105 -4.79 -20.69 13.31
N GLN A 106 -4.73 -19.95 14.43
CA GLN A 106 -5.51 -18.72 14.58
C GLN A 106 -4.98 -17.64 13.63
N HIS A 107 -3.65 -17.51 13.53
CA HIS A 107 -3.03 -16.63 12.55
C HIS A 107 -3.32 -17.03 11.10
N LEU A 108 -3.33 -18.34 10.80
CA LEU A 108 -3.68 -18.81 9.46
C LEU A 108 -5.12 -18.46 9.08
N SER A 109 -6.04 -18.46 10.06
CA SER A 109 -7.44 -18.13 9.83
C SER A 109 -7.68 -16.66 9.48
N THR A 110 -6.75 -15.77 9.84
CA THR A 110 -6.84 -14.32 9.61
C THR A 110 -5.97 -13.85 8.43
N THR A 111 -5.30 -14.77 7.73
CA THR A 111 -4.49 -14.42 6.56
C THR A 111 -5.39 -14.21 5.34
N LEU A 112 -5.08 -13.22 4.50
CA LEU A 112 -5.88 -12.85 3.33
C LEU A 112 -5.66 -13.77 2.12
N THR A 113 -4.68 -14.67 2.18
CA THR A 113 -4.40 -15.63 1.12
C THR A 113 -5.16 -16.95 1.35
N ASP A 114 -5.68 -17.52 0.28
CA ASP A 114 -6.35 -18.82 0.30
C ASP A 114 -5.35 -19.99 0.42
N ASN A 115 -4.11 -19.79 -0.04
CA ASN A 115 -3.07 -20.79 0.06
C ASN A 115 -2.39 -20.68 1.43
N ARG A 116 -2.75 -21.58 2.35
CA ARG A 116 -2.21 -21.61 3.71
C ARG A 116 -1.92 -23.04 4.18
N LEU A 117 -0.84 -23.20 4.94
CA LEU A 117 -0.40 -24.48 5.53
C LEU A 117 -0.13 -24.33 7.03
#